data_AF-A0A832ZAB4-F1
#
_entry.id   AF-A0A832ZAB4-F1
#
_cell.length_a   1.000
_cell.length_b   1.000
_cell.length_c   1.000
_cell.angle_alpha   90.00
_cell.angle_beta   90.00
_cell.angle_gamma   90.00
#
_symmetry.space_group_name_H-M   'P 1'
#
loop_
_entity.id
_entity.type
_entity.pdbx_description
1 polymer ?
#
loop_
_entity_poly.entity_id
_entity_poly.type
_entity_poly.pdbx_seq_one_letter_code
_entity_poly.pdbx_strand_id
1 'polypeptide(L)' 'MSQQKESIWAIAKPHKPEKAWVKIEGDIAIIKLESGGIAVVPKTEICKLAERFNLVYENYSCKK' A
#
# COMPACT_ATOMS: atom_id res chain seq x y z
N MET A 1 3.47 -10.89 -34.20
CA MET A 1 3.88 -9.65 -33.49
C MET A 1 2.98 -9.52 -32.27
N SER A 2 3.30 -10.23 -31.18
CA SER A 2 2.29 -10.56 -30.17
C SER A 2 2.85 -10.55 -28.74
N GLN A 3 3.71 -9.58 -28.40
CA GLN A 3 4.43 -9.57 -27.11
C GLN A 3 4.78 -8.13 -26.66
N GLN A 4 3.79 -7.24 -26.56
CA GLN A 4 4.02 -5.90 -25.97
C GLN A 4 2.96 -5.50 -24.92
N LYS A 5 2.09 -6.43 -24.52
CA LYS A 5 1.08 -6.21 -23.48
C LYS A 5 1.46 -6.83 -22.13
N GLU A 6 2.75 -7.10 -21.88
CA GLU A 6 3.25 -7.39 -20.53
C GLU A 6 3.33 -6.08 -19.72
N SER A 7 2.13 -5.56 -19.51
CA SER A 7 1.62 -4.80 -18.40
C SER A 7 2.52 -3.71 -17.82
N ILE A 8 2.18 -2.46 -18.17
CA ILE A 8 2.52 -1.25 -17.39
C ILE A 8 2.32 -1.49 -15.86
N TRP A 9 1.37 -2.35 -15.49
CA TRP A 9 1.10 -2.79 -14.12
C TRP A 9 2.27 -3.50 -13.41
N ALA A 10 3.12 -4.24 -14.12
CA ALA A 10 4.28 -4.93 -13.53
C ALA A 10 5.42 -3.97 -13.16
N ILE A 11 5.47 -2.80 -13.80
CA ILE A 11 6.40 -1.71 -13.47
C ILE A 11 5.88 -0.93 -12.25
N ALA A 12 4.56 -0.75 -12.17
CA ALA A 12 3.93 0.08 -11.15
C ALA A 12 3.83 -0.59 -9.77
N LYS A 13 3.87 -1.93 -9.69
CA LYS A 13 3.84 -2.62 -8.39
C LYS A 13 5.25 -2.69 -7.79
N PRO A 14 5.50 -2.11 -6.60
CA PRO A 14 6.79 -2.22 -5.95
C PRO A 14 7.13 -3.69 -5.69
N HIS A 15 8.21 -4.17 -6.29
CA HIS A 15 8.69 -5.55 -6.12
C HIS A 15 9.20 -5.81 -4.70
N LYS A 16 9.72 -4.76 -4.06
CA LYS A 16 10.17 -4.82 -2.67
C LYS A 16 9.03 -4.41 -1.74
N PRO A 17 8.78 -5.17 -0.67
CA PRO A 17 7.85 -4.73 0.35
C PRO A 17 8.37 -3.45 0.99
N GLU A 18 7.50 -2.46 1.13
CA GLU A 18 7.83 -1.20 1.79
C GLU A 18 7.17 -1.16 3.16
N LYS A 19 7.95 -0.85 4.20
CA LYS A 19 7.42 -0.72 5.55
C LYS A 19 6.62 0.57 5.68
N ALA A 20 5.54 0.49 6.44
CA ALA A 20 4.75 1.66 6.76
C ALA A 20 4.12 1.60 8.15
N TRP A 21 3.82 2.77 8.67
CA TRP A 21 3.11 2.97 9.94
C TRP A 21 1.71 3.52 9.67
N VAL A 22 0.71 3.00 10.39
CA VAL A 22 -0.69 3.41 10.25
C VAL A 22 -1.16 4.11 11.52
N LYS A 23 -1.68 5.33 11.39
CA LYS A 23 -2.39 6.04 12.47
C LYS A 23 -3.86 6.15 12.12
N ILE A 24 -4.75 5.70 12.99
CA ILE A 24 -6.20 5.78 12.78
C ILE A 24 -6.74 6.98 13.54
N GLU A 25 -7.50 7.83 12.84
CA GLU A 25 -8.15 9.02 13.38
C GLU A 25 -9.62 8.99 12.94
N GLY A 26 -10.50 8.44 13.80
CA GLY A 26 -11.90 8.18 13.43
C GLY A 26 -12.03 7.22 12.24
N ASP A 27 -12.64 7.69 11.15
CA ASP A 27 -12.91 6.90 9.94
C ASP A 27 -11.79 6.98 8.88
N ILE A 28 -10.74 7.77 9.14
CA ILE A 28 -9.57 7.88 8.26
C ILE A 28 -8.35 7.22 8.90
N ALA A 29 -7.39 6.91 8.04
CA ALA A 29 -6.08 6.43 8.40
C ALA A 29 -5.00 7.22 7.67
N ILE A 30 -3.96 7.59 8.43
CA ILE A 30 -2.74 8.21 7.92
C ILE A 30 -1.69 7.12 7.84
N ILE A 31 -1.21 6.84 6.64
CA ILE A 31 -0.16 5.86 6.36
C ILE A 31 1.13 6.64 6.10
N LYS A 32 2.18 6.34 6.87
CA LYS A 32 3.51 6.91 6.69
C LYS A 32 4.47 5.81 6.27
N LEU A 33 5.00 5.92 5.06
CA LEU A 33 5.99 5.01 4.50
C LEU A 33 7.38 5.28 5.10
N GLU A 34 8.22 4.25 5.15
CA GLU A 34 9.62 4.38 5.56
C GLU A 34 10.42 5.32 4.64
N SER A 35 10.08 5.37 3.34
CA SER A 35 10.66 6.32 2.38
C SER A 35 10.28 7.79 2.62
N GLY A 36 9.36 8.06 3.55
CA GLY A 36 8.86 9.39 3.88
C GLY A 36 7.55 9.77 3.17
N GLY A 37 7.03 8.93 2.28
CA GLY A 37 5.71 9.13 1.68
C GLY A 37 4.58 9.11 2.71
N ILE A 38 3.57 9.97 2.55
CA ILE A 38 2.41 10.05 3.44
C ILE A 38 1.14 9.97 2.61
N ALA A 39 0.21 9.11 3.02
CA ALA A 39 -1.11 8.98 2.42
C ALA A 39 -2.20 9.09 3.49
N VAL A 40 -3.30 9.77 3.17
CA VAL A 40 -4.50 9.83 4.02
C VAL A 40 -5.62 9.14 3.28
N VAL A 41 -6.19 8.10 3.88
CA VAL A 41 -7.12 7.19 3.21
C VAL A 41 -8.25 6.78 4.16
N PRO A 42 -9.42 6.33 3.65
CA PRO A 42 -10.43 5.73 4.51
C PRO A 42 -9.91 4.49 5.22
N LYS A 43 -10.34 4.25 6.47
CA LYS A 43 -9.94 3.08 7.25
C LYS A 43 -10.24 1.75 6.55
N THR A 44 -11.30 1.71 5.75
CA THR A 44 -11.73 0.54 4.97
C THR A 44 -10.79 0.20 3.80
N GLU A 45 -9.92 1.13 3.39
CA GLU A 45 -9.01 0.95 2.25
C GLU A 45 -7.58 0.55 2.68
N ILE A 46 -7.25 0.61 3.98
CA ILE A 46 -5.90 0.33 4.51
C ILE A 46 -5.34 -0.99 3.95
N CYS A 47 -6.11 -2.08 4.04
CA CYS A 47 -5.64 -3.41 3.65
C CYS A 47 -5.56 -3.61 2.14
N LYS A 48 -6.51 -3.04 1.39
CA LYS A 48 -6.45 -3.05 -0.08
C LYS A 48 -5.20 -2.35 -0.59
N LEU A 49 -4.78 -1.27 0.08
CA LEU A 49 -3.54 -0.57 -0.27
C LEU A 49 -2.30 -1.38 0.03
N ALA A 50 -2.27 -2.11 1.15
CA ALA A 50 -1.15 -3.01 1.46
C ALA A 50 -0.92 -4.04 0.35
N GLU A 51 -1.98 -4.69 -0.11
CA GLU A 51 -1.88 -5.71 -1.16
C GLU A 51 -1.48 -5.14 -2.52
N ARG A 52 -2.02 -3.95 -2.86
CA ARG A 52 -1.76 -3.27 -4.14
C ARG A 52 -0.35 -2.73 -4.22
N PHE A 53 0.11 -2.08 -3.16
CA PHE A 53 1.40 -1.38 -3.11
C PHE A 53 2.50 -2.18 -2.41
N ASN A 54 2.23 -3.43 -2.03
CA ASN A 54 3.18 -4.29 -1.32
C ASN A 54 3.66 -3.65 0.00
N LEU A 55 2.74 -3.06 0.76
CA LEU A 55 3.07 -2.41 2.03
C LEU A 55 3.03 -3.44 3.16
N VAL A 56 3.98 -3.30 4.08
CA VAL A 56 4.04 -4.07 5.33
C VAL A 56 3.84 -3.11 6.49
N TYR A 57 2.67 -3.19 7.11
CA TYR A 57 2.34 -2.32 8.25
C TYR A 57 2.94 -2.87 9.54
N GLU A 58 3.77 -2.07 10.22
CA GLU A 58 4.46 -2.50 11.44
C GLU A 58 3.55 -2.53 12.67
N ASN A 59 2.54 -1.66 12.71
CA ASN A 59 1.68 -1.45 13.87
C ASN A 59 0.19 -1.71 13.59
N TYR A 60 -0.14 -2.27 12.42
CA TYR A 60 -1.50 -2.56 12.01
C TYR A 60 -1.58 -3.90 11.28
N SER A 61 -2.49 -4.76 11.70
CA SER A 61 -2.70 -6.06 11.07
C SER A 61 -4.00 -6.08 10.27
N CYS A 62 -3.88 -6.46 9.00
CA CYS A 62 -5.02 -6.75 8.16
C CYS A 62 -5.59 -8.11 8.52
N LYS A 63 -6.71 -8.09 9.26
CA LYS A 63 -7.52 -9.30 9.44
C LYS A 63 -8.09 -9.69 8.07
N LYS A 64 -7.83 -10.93 7.65
CA LYS A 64 -8.47 -11.52 6.46
C LYS A 64 -9.97 -11.66 6.66
#